data_AF-A0A0G1WKV9-F1
#
_entry.id   AF-A0A0G1WKV9-F1
#
_cell.length_a   1.000
_cell.length_b   1.000
_cell.length_c   1.000
_cell.angle_alpha   90.00
_cell.angle_beta   90.00
_cell.angle_gamma   90.00
#
_symmetry.space_group_name_H-M   'P 1'
#
loop_
_entity.id
_entity.type
_entity.pdbx_description
1 polymer ?
#
loop_
_entity_poly.entity_id
_entity_poly.type
_entity_poly.pdbx_seq_one_letter_code
_entity_poly.pdbx_strand_id
1 'polypeptide(L)'
;MAVFVQIYDYFLQIPWVSIYYAVREVVIFIDILLFVFFIFIFIKALHYRPVFVKNPAGIAKKTILKNPIFLKRWQAIRGKAKTNPPQSYLMAVIEADKFTDDALKQLGIRGEHMADRLERLTTDDFKTLDKLWRVHKIRNELVHTPDYEIKPHDANEILDTYEAFLKELEIL
;
A
#
# COMPACT_ATOMS: atom_id res chain seq x y z
N MET A 1 22.77 71.77 11.06
CA MET A 1 21.58 72.09 10.23
C MET A 1 21.82 71.82 8.76
N ALA A 2 22.94 72.28 8.15
CA ALA A 2 23.26 72.06 6.73
C ALA A 2 23.34 70.58 6.29
N VAL A 3 23.96 69.70 7.08
CA VAL A 3 24.09 68.26 6.74
C VAL A 3 22.73 67.55 6.65
N PHE A 4 21.78 67.91 7.52
CA PHE A 4 20.44 67.33 7.52
C PHE A 4 19.65 67.72 6.27
N VAL A 5 19.74 68.98 5.86
CA VAL A 5 19.12 69.48 4.63
C VAL A 5 19.71 68.78 3.41
N GLN A 6 21.04 68.62 3.37
CA GLN A 6 21.71 67.93 2.28
C GLN A 6 21.27 66.46 2.15
N ILE A 7 21.14 65.73 3.28
CA ILE A 7 20.64 64.35 3.29
C ILE A 7 19.18 64.29 2.82
N TYR A 8 18.34 65.23 3.25
CA TYR A 8 16.94 65.31 2.84
C TYR A 8 16.80 65.56 1.33
N ASP A 9 17.62 66.46 0.78
CA ASP A 9 17.62 66.75 -0.66
C ASP A 9 18.07 65.54 -1.48
N TYR A 10 19.10 64.81 -1.05
CA TYR A 10 19.50 63.54 -1.68
C TYR A 10 18.40 62.48 -1.60
N PHE A 11 17.69 62.40 -0.48
CA PHE A 11 16.60 61.45 -0.29
C PHE A 11 15.43 61.71 -1.24
N LEU A 12 15.09 62.97 -1.50
CA LEU A 12 14.03 63.35 -2.44
C LEU A 12 14.40 63.13 -3.91
N GLN A 13 15.71 63.10 -4.23
CA GLN A 13 16.19 62.78 -5.59
C GLN A 13 16.09 61.30 -5.94
N ILE A 14 15.90 60.42 -4.96
CA ILE A 14 15.72 58.99 -5.21
C ILE A 14 14.34 58.77 -5.85
N PRO A 15 14.24 58.04 -6.97
CA PRO A 15 12.97 57.78 -7.65
C PRO A 15 12.19 56.67 -6.94
N TRP A 16 11.75 56.93 -5.71
CA TRP A 16 11.05 55.98 -4.84
C TRP A 16 9.85 55.32 -5.51
N VAL A 17 9.11 56.08 -6.31
CA VAL A 17 7.94 55.60 -7.05
C VAL A 17 8.35 54.55 -8.09
N SER A 18 9.41 54.81 -8.86
CA SER A 18 9.92 53.86 -9.86
C SER A 18 10.50 52.61 -9.21
N ILE A 19 11.21 52.76 -8.09
CA ILE A 19 11.73 51.64 -7.30
C ILE A 19 10.57 50.78 -6.78
N TYR A 20 9.54 51.40 -6.22
CA TYR A 20 8.34 50.71 -5.74
C TYR A 20 7.67 49.91 -6.87
N TYR A 21 7.46 50.51 -8.04
CA TYR A 21 6.87 49.79 -9.17
C TYR A 21 7.75 48.64 -9.64
N ALA A 22 9.07 48.84 -9.76
CA ALA A 22 9.99 47.76 -10.15
C ALA A 22 9.96 46.59 -9.15
N VAL A 23 10.00 46.88 -7.84
CA VAL A 23 9.91 45.86 -6.79
C VAL A 23 8.56 45.15 -6.82
N ARG A 24 7.45 45.90 -7.00
CA ARG A 24 6.11 45.34 -7.10
C ARG A 24 5.98 44.33 -8.24
N GLU A 25 6.47 44.66 -9.44
CA GLU A 25 6.39 43.74 -10.58
C GLU A 25 7.21 42.46 -10.35
N VAL A 26 8.39 42.57 -9.70
CA VAL A 26 9.21 41.39 -9.34
C VAL A 26 8.49 40.50 -8.33
N VAL A 27 7.88 41.09 -7.30
CA VAL A 27 7.12 40.33 -6.29
C VAL A 27 5.92 39.63 -6.92
N ILE A 28 5.14 40.32 -7.74
CA ILE A 28 3.99 39.73 -8.44
C ILE A 28 4.44 38.55 -9.31
N PHE A 29 5.55 38.68 -10.02
CA PHE A 29 6.10 37.59 -10.84
C PHE A 29 6.48 36.37 -9.99
N ILE A 30 7.15 36.58 -8.85
CA ILE A 30 7.53 35.51 -7.92
C ILE A 30 6.28 34.81 -7.36
N ASP A 31 5.26 35.57 -6.95
CA ASP A 31 4.02 35.01 -6.40
C ASP A 31 3.29 34.13 -7.43
N ILE A 32 3.21 34.57 -8.69
CA ILE A 32 2.62 33.77 -9.77
C ILE A 32 3.40 32.46 -9.97
N LEU A 33 4.74 32.53 -9.99
CA LEU A 33 5.60 31.36 -10.16
C LEU A 33 5.39 30.35 -9.02
N LEU A 34 5.37 30.83 -7.78
CA LEU A 34 5.13 30.00 -6.59
C LEU A 34 3.73 29.39 -6.60
N PHE A 35 2.72 30.15 -7.03
CA PHE A 35 1.34 29.66 -7.12
C PHE A 35 1.19 28.53 -8.14
N VAL A 36 1.80 28.67 -9.32
CA VAL A 36 1.82 27.60 -10.34
C VAL A 36 2.55 26.36 -9.83
N PHE A 37 3.70 26.54 -9.18
CA PHE A 37 4.45 25.44 -8.58
C PHE A 37 3.66 24.71 -7.48
N PHE A 38 2.95 25.47 -6.63
CA PHE A 38 2.05 24.92 -5.62
C PHE A 38 0.92 24.09 -6.26
N ILE A 39 0.26 24.61 -7.30
CA ILE A 39 -0.79 23.86 -8.02
C ILE A 39 -0.22 22.57 -8.62
N PHE A 40 0.95 22.64 -9.23
CA PHE A 40 1.62 21.47 -9.80
C PHE A 40 1.88 20.39 -8.75
N ILE A 41 2.48 20.76 -7.61
CA ILE A 41 2.68 19.84 -6.48
C ILE A 41 1.36 19.33 -5.95
N PHE A 42 0.35 20.19 -5.80
CA PHE A 42 -0.95 19.82 -5.25
C PHE A 42 -1.66 18.79 -6.13
N ILE A 43 -1.71 18.99 -7.45
CA ILE A 43 -2.27 18.01 -8.40
C ILE A 43 -1.50 16.69 -8.32
N LYS A 44 -0.16 16.77 -8.29
CA LYS A 44 0.68 15.57 -8.18
C LYS A 44 0.44 14.85 -6.84
N ALA A 45 0.29 15.59 -5.75
CA ALA A 45 0.00 15.06 -4.42
C ALA A 45 -1.40 14.42 -4.35
N LEU A 46 -2.39 14.95 -5.08
CA LEU A 46 -3.70 14.31 -5.24
C LEU A 46 -3.60 12.95 -5.95
N HIS A 47 -2.69 12.79 -6.90
CA HIS A 47 -2.43 11.48 -7.53
C HIS A 47 -1.82 10.47 -6.54
N TYR A 48 -0.99 10.95 -5.60
CA TYR A 48 -0.45 10.12 -4.51
C TYR A 48 -1.35 10.05 -3.27
N ARG A 49 -2.54 10.66 -3.31
CA ARG A 49 -3.45 10.67 -2.16
C ARG A 49 -3.96 9.24 -1.93
N PRO A 50 -3.64 8.61 -0.78
CA PRO A 50 -4.19 7.30 -0.49
C PRO A 50 -5.71 7.42 -0.33
N VAL A 51 -6.48 6.68 -1.12
CA VAL A 51 -7.96 6.67 -1.06
C VAL A 51 -8.40 6.24 0.34
N PHE A 52 -8.80 7.15 1.21
CA PHE A 52 -9.37 6.78 2.51
C PHE A 52 -10.81 6.30 2.32
N VAL A 53 -10.96 5.06 1.85
CA VAL A 53 -12.27 4.40 1.87
C VAL A 53 -12.58 4.15 3.34
N LYS A 54 -13.72 4.65 3.82
CA LYS A 54 -14.11 4.52 5.22
C LYS A 54 -14.57 3.11 5.60
N ASN A 55 -14.66 2.19 4.62
CA ASN A 55 -14.89 0.75 4.81
C ASN A 55 -14.63 -0.08 3.52
N PRO A 56 -13.37 -0.18 3.02
CA PRO A 56 -13.06 -0.90 1.79
C PRO A 56 -13.36 -2.40 1.92
N ALA A 57 -13.18 -2.94 3.13
CA ALA A 57 -13.49 -4.32 3.45
C ALA A 57 -14.94 -4.69 3.14
N GLY A 58 -15.93 -3.86 3.47
CA GLY A 58 -17.35 -4.19 3.24
C GLY A 58 -17.77 -4.26 1.76
N ILE A 59 -17.28 -3.34 0.92
CA ILE A 59 -17.61 -3.31 -0.52
C ILE A 59 -16.85 -4.39 -1.28
N ALA A 60 -15.58 -4.59 -0.93
CA ALA A 60 -14.77 -5.63 -1.53
C ALA A 60 -15.23 -7.03 -1.11
N LYS A 61 -15.57 -7.24 0.17
CA LYS A 61 -16.12 -8.50 0.68
C LYS A 61 -17.37 -8.90 -0.11
N LYS A 62 -18.32 -7.97 -0.34
CA LYS A 62 -19.54 -8.24 -1.13
C LYS A 62 -19.28 -8.62 -2.60
N THR A 63 -18.22 -8.09 -3.20
CA THR A 63 -17.86 -8.39 -4.61
C THR A 63 -17.10 -9.71 -4.74
N ILE A 64 -16.22 -10.01 -3.78
CA ILE A 64 -15.39 -11.22 -3.76
C ILE A 64 -16.22 -12.45 -3.44
N LEU A 65 -17.15 -12.36 -2.47
CA LEU A 65 -18.11 -13.40 -2.07
C LEU A 65 -18.88 -14.03 -3.24
N LYS A 66 -19.12 -13.27 -4.32
CA LYS A 66 -19.92 -13.71 -5.47
C LYS A 66 -19.11 -14.32 -6.60
N ASN A 67 -17.79 -14.39 -6.47
CA ASN A 67 -16.93 -14.70 -7.59
C ASN A 67 -16.47 -16.18 -7.56
N PRO A 68 -17.04 -17.07 -8.40
CA PRO A 68 -16.68 -18.48 -8.44
C PRO A 68 -15.24 -18.73 -8.90
N ILE A 69 -14.54 -17.70 -9.39
CA ILE A 69 -13.14 -17.77 -9.80
C ILE A 69 -12.22 -18.05 -8.60
N PHE A 70 -12.53 -17.52 -7.41
CA PHE A 70 -11.71 -17.74 -6.21
C PHE A 70 -11.73 -19.20 -5.76
N LEU A 71 -12.92 -19.80 -5.70
CA LEU A 71 -13.07 -21.22 -5.37
C LEU A 71 -12.34 -22.11 -6.38
N LYS A 72 -12.48 -21.83 -7.68
CA LYS A 72 -11.76 -22.56 -8.73
C LYS A 72 -10.24 -22.42 -8.58
N ARG A 73 -9.75 -21.22 -8.27
CA ARG A 73 -8.31 -20.98 -8.04
C ARG A 73 -7.82 -21.75 -6.82
N TRP A 74 -8.56 -21.76 -5.71
CA TRP A 74 -8.20 -22.55 -4.53
C TRP A 74 -8.17 -24.06 -4.82
N GLN A 75 -9.19 -24.58 -5.51
CA GLN A 75 -9.24 -25.98 -5.92
C GLN A 75 -8.05 -26.36 -6.81
N ALA A 76 -7.62 -25.47 -7.72
CA ALA A 76 -6.43 -25.68 -8.53
C ALA A 76 -5.15 -25.76 -7.67
N ILE A 77 -4.99 -24.89 -6.67
CA ILE A 77 -3.85 -24.92 -5.73
C ILE A 77 -3.83 -26.25 -4.96
N ARG A 78 -4.98 -26.66 -4.40
CA ARG A 78 -5.12 -27.94 -3.69
C ARG A 78 -4.90 -29.16 -4.59
N GLY A 79 -5.33 -29.08 -5.85
CA GLY A 79 -5.08 -30.10 -6.86
C GLY A 79 -3.60 -30.26 -7.16
N LYS A 80 -2.88 -29.14 -7.38
CA LYS A 80 -1.43 -29.13 -7.63
C LYS A 80 -0.65 -29.77 -6.50
N ALA A 81 -1.02 -29.55 -5.24
CA ALA A 81 -0.33 -30.16 -4.11
C ALA A 81 -0.19 -31.70 -4.22
N LYS A 82 -1.16 -32.36 -4.88
CA LYS A 82 -1.26 -33.83 -4.98
C LYS A 82 -0.57 -34.43 -6.21
N THR A 83 -0.03 -33.64 -7.14
CA THR A 83 0.41 -34.17 -8.44
C THR A 83 1.82 -34.74 -8.46
N ASN A 84 2.78 -34.10 -7.75
CA ASN A 84 4.18 -34.55 -7.75
C ASN A 84 4.95 -34.12 -6.49
N PRO A 85 4.72 -34.78 -5.34
CA PRO A 85 5.47 -34.53 -4.11
C PRO A 85 6.96 -34.79 -4.27
N PRO A 86 7.86 -34.08 -3.55
CA PRO A 86 7.61 -33.04 -2.54
C PRO A 86 7.53 -31.61 -3.11
N GLN A 87 8.03 -31.39 -4.34
CA GLN A 87 8.10 -30.06 -4.96
C GLN A 87 6.72 -29.44 -5.20
N SER A 88 5.72 -30.27 -5.51
CA SER A 88 4.35 -29.80 -5.69
C SER A 88 3.73 -29.23 -4.40
N TYR A 89 4.14 -29.72 -3.23
CA TYR A 89 3.68 -29.20 -1.94
C TYR A 89 4.26 -27.81 -1.66
N LEU A 90 5.55 -27.62 -1.88
CA LEU A 90 6.19 -26.33 -1.73
C LEU A 90 5.56 -25.28 -2.66
N MET A 91 5.36 -25.62 -3.94
CA MET A 91 4.69 -24.74 -4.89
C MET A 91 3.26 -24.40 -4.47
N ALA A 92 2.50 -25.38 -3.99
CA ALA A 92 1.13 -25.15 -3.51
C ALA A 92 1.09 -24.21 -2.30
N VAL A 93 2.01 -24.35 -1.34
CA VAL A 93 2.11 -23.45 -0.18
C VAL A 93 2.46 -22.02 -0.61
N ILE A 94 3.42 -21.84 -1.52
CA ILE A 94 3.79 -20.52 -2.04
C ILE A 94 2.61 -19.89 -2.80
N GLU A 95 1.89 -20.67 -3.60
CA GLU A 95 0.74 -20.19 -4.36
C GLU A 95 -0.46 -19.86 -3.44
N ALA A 96 -0.66 -20.61 -2.36
CA ALA A 96 -1.67 -20.35 -1.34
C ALA A 96 -1.40 -19.04 -0.58
N ASP A 97 -0.15 -18.78 -0.21
CA ASP A 97 0.25 -17.52 0.41
C ASP A 97 -0.02 -16.32 -0.52
N LYS A 98 0.44 -16.42 -1.78
CA LYS A 98 0.21 -15.39 -2.79
C LYS A 98 -1.28 -15.17 -3.05
N PHE A 99 -2.08 -16.23 -3.11
CA PHE A 99 -3.53 -16.14 -3.30
C PHE A 99 -4.20 -15.42 -2.13
N THR A 100 -3.77 -15.71 -0.91
CA THR A 100 -4.26 -15.02 0.30
C THR A 100 -3.87 -13.55 0.29
N ASP A 101 -2.64 -13.22 -0.11
CA ASP A 101 -2.18 -11.84 -0.28
C ASP A 101 -3.02 -11.08 -1.33
N ASP A 102 -3.29 -11.70 -2.48
CA ASP A 102 -4.13 -11.15 -3.53
C ASP A 102 -5.57 -10.90 -3.04
N ALA A 103 -6.12 -11.81 -2.24
CA ALA A 103 -7.43 -11.68 -1.63
C ALA A 103 -7.49 -10.47 -0.68
N LEU A 104 -6.49 -10.30 0.20
CA LEU A 104 -6.39 -9.14 1.10
C LEU A 104 -6.25 -7.82 0.33
N LYS A 105 -5.49 -7.80 -0.76
CA LYS A 105 -5.39 -6.63 -1.66
C LYS A 105 -6.73 -6.29 -2.29
N GLN A 106 -7.46 -7.29 -2.77
CA GLN A 106 -8.79 -7.08 -3.34
C GLN A 106 -9.78 -6.59 -2.29
N LEU A 107 -9.63 -7.00 -1.02
CA LEU A 107 -10.34 -6.46 0.14
C LEU A 107 -9.97 -4.99 0.48
N GLY A 108 -8.99 -4.42 -0.21
CA GLY A 108 -8.52 -3.05 -0.01
C GLY A 108 -7.66 -2.87 1.24
N ILE A 109 -7.17 -3.98 1.82
CA ILE A 109 -6.22 -3.93 2.93
C ILE A 109 -4.88 -3.52 2.36
N ARG A 110 -4.42 -2.34 2.75
CA ARG A 110 -3.17 -1.75 2.23
C ARG A 110 -1.95 -2.27 2.99
N GLY A 111 -0.79 -2.16 2.37
CA GLY A 111 0.50 -2.65 2.85
C GLY A 111 1.42 -2.84 1.65
N GLU A 112 2.73 -2.78 1.80
CA GLU A 112 3.65 -3.10 0.70
C GLU A 112 3.77 -4.62 0.59
N HIS A 113 3.98 -5.26 1.72
CA HIS A 113 4.13 -6.70 1.87
C HIS A 113 2.91 -7.34 2.54
N MET A 114 2.85 -8.68 2.49
CA MET A 114 1.78 -9.44 3.16
C MET A 114 1.81 -9.22 4.67
N ALA A 115 3.00 -9.14 5.28
CA ALA A 115 3.17 -8.81 6.70
C ALA A 115 2.45 -7.52 7.09
N ASP A 116 2.70 -6.42 6.36
CA ASP A 116 2.05 -5.12 6.61
C ASP A 116 0.51 -5.17 6.52
N ARG A 117 -0.02 -6.05 5.65
CA ARG A 117 -1.46 -6.27 5.51
C ARG A 117 -2.01 -7.05 6.69
N LEU A 118 -1.29 -8.07 7.15
CA LEU A 118 -1.68 -8.89 8.31
C LEU A 118 -1.64 -8.09 9.62
N GLU A 119 -0.69 -7.16 9.78
CA GLU A 119 -0.61 -6.28 10.97
C GLU A 119 -1.82 -5.35 11.13
N ARG A 120 -2.55 -5.11 10.04
CA ARG A 120 -3.74 -4.26 10.04
C ARG A 120 -5.02 -5.02 10.36
N LEU A 121 -4.94 -6.34 10.47
CA LEU A 121 -6.04 -7.18 10.92
C LEU A 121 -5.97 -7.35 12.43
N THR A 122 -7.12 -7.49 13.08
CA THR A 122 -7.20 -7.79 14.51
C THR A 122 -7.61 -9.24 14.75
N THR A 123 -7.06 -9.84 15.81
CA THR A 123 -7.41 -11.20 16.26
C THR A 123 -8.87 -11.32 16.72
N ASP A 124 -9.50 -10.19 17.06
CA ASP A 124 -10.92 -10.15 17.43
C ASP A 124 -11.83 -10.49 16.24
N ASP A 125 -11.40 -10.15 15.02
CA ASP A 125 -12.16 -10.36 13.79
C ASP A 125 -11.84 -11.73 13.15
N PHE A 126 -10.64 -12.28 13.38
CA PHE A 126 -10.13 -13.48 12.72
C PHE A 126 -9.42 -14.42 13.69
N LYS A 127 -10.04 -15.57 13.98
CA LYS A 127 -9.47 -16.57 14.91
C LYS A 127 -8.25 -17.27 14.32
N THR A 128 -8.14 -17.29 12.99
CA THR A 128 -7.04 -17.94 12.28
C THR A 128 -5.82 -17.04 12.05
N LEU A 129 -5.90 -15.74 12.39
CA LEU A 129 -4.86 -14.75 12.09
C LEU A 129 -3.48 -15.12 12.67
N ASP A 130 -3.41 -15.56 13.92
CA ASP A 130 -2.14 -15.97 14.56
C ASP A 130 -1.53 -17.23 13.92
N LYS A 131 -2.38 -18.14 13.44
CA LYS A 131 -1.92 -19.33 12.72
C LYS A 131 -1.43 -18.94 11.33
N LEU A 132 -2.15 -18.04 10.65
CA LEU A 132 -1.77 -17.50 9.35
C LEU A 132 -0.38 -16.83 9.40
N TRP A 133 -0.12 -16.02 10.43
CA TRP A 133 1.19 -15.42 10.65
C TRP A 133 2.31 -16.45 10.77
N ARG A 134 2.07 -17.56 11.48
CA ARG A 134 3.05 -18.64 11.62
C ARG A 134 3.34 -19.32 10.29
N VAL A 135 2.30 -19.69 9.55
CA VAL A 135 2.49 -20.38 8.26
C VAL A 135 3.09 -19.47 7.18
N HIS A 136 2.80 -18.16 7.21
CA HIS A 136 3.44 -17.17 6.35
C HIS A 136 4.95 -17.09 6.59
N LYS A 137 5.38 -17.09 7.87
CA LYS A 137 6.80 -17.12 8.24
C LYS A 137 7.47 -18.41 7.78
N ILE A 138 6.83 -19.56 8.03
CA ILE A 138 7.32 -20.86 7.55
C ILE A 138 7.49 -20.82 6.02
N ARG A 139 6.51 -20.32 5.27
CA ARG A 139 6.63 -20.18 3.81
C ARG A 139 7.83 -19.34 3.41
N ASN A 140 8.09 -18.21 4.08
CA ASN A 140 9.24 -17.36 3.78
C ASN A 140 10.56 -18.12 4.01
N GLU A 141 10.67 -18.87 5.10
CA GLU A 141 11.83 -19.72 5.40
C GLU A 141 12.04 -20.83 4.36
N LEU A 142 10.95 -21.48 3.92
CA LEU A 142 10.99 -22.54 2.91
C LEU A 142 11.56 -22.06 1.58
N VAL A 143 11.25 -20.81 1.17
CA VAL A 143 11.76 -20.24 -0.09
C VAL A 143 13.25 -19.90 -0.02
N HIS A 144 13.75 -19.57 1.17
CA HIS A 144 15.16 -19.24 1.39
C HIS A 144 16.03 -20.45 1.73
N THR A 145 15.44 -21.62 1.94
CA THR A 145 16.15 -22.86 2.24
C THR A 145 16.19 -23.75 1.00
N PRO A 146 17.26 -23.69 0.18
CA PRO A 146 17.41 -24.60 -0.95
C PRO A 146 17.41 -26.05 -0.48
N ASP A 147 16.84 -26.94 -1.28
CA ASP A 147 16.74 -28.39 -1.04
C ASP A 147 15.88 -28.83 0.17
N TYR A 148 15.11 -27.92 0.78
CA TYR A 148 14.19 -28.30 1.85
C TYR A 148 12.94 -29.03 1.31
N GLU A 149 12.80 -30.30 1.67
CA GLU A 149 11.61 -31.10 1.37
C GLU A 149 10.56 -30.96 2.49
N ILE A 150 9.46 -30.26 2.18
CA ILE A 150 8.33 -30.19 3.10
C ILE A 150 7.60 -31.53 3.17
N LYS A 151 7.35 -32.02 4.39
CA LYS A 151 6.58 -33.25 4.58
C LYS A 151 5.13 -33.06 4.14
N PRO A 152 4.49 -34.09 3.55
CA PRO A 152 3.10 -34.00 3.11
C PRO A 152 2.14 -33.56 4.23
N HIS A 153 2.36 -34.04 5.45
CA HIS A 153 1.54 -33.65 6.61
C HIS A 153 1.62 -32.14 6.88
N ASP A 154 2.84 -31.61 6.99
CA ASP A 154 3.09 -30.20 7.32
C ASP A 154 2.58 -29.27 6.20
N ALA A 155 2.75 -29.69 4.93
CA ALA A 155 2.21 -28.97 3.80
C ALA A 155 0.68 -28.89 3.82
N ASN A 156 0.00 -29.99 4.16
CA ASN A 156 -1.45 -30.00 4.27
C ASN A 156 -1.93 -29.13 5.43
N GLU A 157 -1.27 -29.17 6.59
CA GLU A 157 -1.61 -28.31 7.73
C GLU A 157 -1.48 -26.81 7.40
N ILE A 158 -0.43 -26.45 6.67
CA ILE A 158 -0.23 -25.07 6.18
C ILE A 158 -1.35 -24.68 5.20
N LEU A 159 -1.66 -25.53 4.23
CA LEU A 159 -2.74 -25.29 3.27
C LEU A 159 -4.11 -25.17 3.96
N ASP A 160 -4.38 -26.00 4.95
CA ASP A 160 -5.63 -25.98 5.73
C ASP A 160 -5.74 -24.69 6.56
N THR A 161 -4.61 -24.15 7.04
CA THR A 161 -4.58 -22.85 7.72
C THR A 161 -4.94 -21.70 6.78
N TYR A 162 -4.38 -21.67 5.56
CA TYR A 162 -4.77 -20.70 4.54
C TYR A 162 -6.26 -20.86 4.15
N GLU A 163 -6.74 -22.09 4.00
CA GLU A 163 -8.15 -22.37 3.68
C GLU A 163 -9.09 -21.83 4.76
N ALA A 164 -8.77 -22.09 6.03
CA ALA A 164 -9.59 -21.66 7.15
C ALA A 164 -9.69 -20.14 7.22
N PHE A 165 -8.57 -19.43 7.02
CA PHE A 165 -8.58 -17.97 6.98
C PHE A 165 -9.35 -17.41 5.79
N LEU A 166 -9.20 -17.99 4.61
CA LEU A 166 -9.96 -17.58 3.42
C LEU A 166 -11.47 -17.82 3.57
N LYS A 167 -11.88 -18.83 4.34
CA LYS A 167 -13.28 -19.05 4.75
C LYS A 167 -13.76 -18.01 5.77
N GLU A 168 -12.92 -17.63 6.75
CA GLU A 168 -13.24 -16.53 7.68
C GLU A 168 -13.37 -15.18 6.96
N LEU A 169 -12.61 -14.97 5.88
CA LEU A 169 -12.78 -13.83 4.98
C LEU A 169 -14.02 -13.92 4.08
N GLU A 170 -14.71 -15.06 4.09
CA GLU A 170 -15.85 -15.41 3.24
C GLU A 170 -15.51 -15.33 1.73
N ILE A 171 -14.32 -15.79 1.35
CA ILE A 171 -13.86 -15.85 -0.04
C ILE A 171 -14.01 -17.26 -0.63
N LEU A 172 -13.96 -18.27 0.24
CA LEU A 172 -14.20 -19.68 -0.03
C LEU A 172 -15.45 -20.15 0.72
#